data_AF-A0A9E3C025-F1
#
_entry.id   AF-A0A9E3C025-F1
#
_cell.length_a   1.000
_cell.length_b   1.000
_cell.length_c   1.000
_cell.angle_alpha   90.00
_cell.angle_beta   90.00
_cell.angle_gamma   90.00
#
_symmetry.space_group_name_H-M   'P 1'
#
loop_
_entity.id
_entity.type
_entity.pdbx_description
1 polymer ?
#
loop_
_entity_poly.entity_id
_entity_poly.type
_entity_poly.pdbx_seq_one_letter_code
_entity_poly.pdbx_strand_id
1 'polypeptide(L)'
;GFFFGEMARPPYPELVGERWRAMWLERMQNLPVFLERWLSHQHRDAYWQHGSVCEDYGAITCPTYVVGGWTDGYTNAVPRLLQHLDAPRKGLIGPWAHAYPHFALPGPQIGFLQETVRWWDRWLKGIDNGVMNEPMLRTWMCDSVKPAAWHEKLPGRWIVEPSWPPPDVTTRQLFLTDAGLSQRAASLTARSVCSPLTMGKHGGEWCPFGRGQDQADDQREDDALSLIFDTPALDESVEILGAPVITLDIVSDRPIAQLIARLCDVHPTGESLRVSFGVLNLTHRDSHASPTPLIPGERYRVRIQLNDAAARFPTGHRMRLALSTSYWPMVWPAPQIATVTVLGGTLALPVRPVREQNVPPLPPPEMAAPERTTKVSPGVVRIDRLGLQLGSHYDFKSKLDDGDPLSAMIEMRRRDTIARDGWRVRIDTSTRMTCTRDAFLLAATLEAWEGDEQVLRRRWDRVVPRDLV
;
A
#
# COMPACT_ATOMS: atom_id res chain seq x y z
N GLY A 1 -9.94 11.11 5.03
CA GLY A 1 -10.48 12.39 4.54
C GLY A 1 -10.26 12.67 3.05
N PHE A 2 -9.23 12.13 2.38
CA PHE A 2 -8.91 12.47 0.97
C PHE A 2 -10.12 12.38 0.02
N PHE A 3 -10.76 11.21 -0.10
CA PHE A 3 -11.93 10.99 -0.96
C PHE A 3 -13.12 11.88 -0.58
N PHE A 4 -13.30 12.16 0.70
CA PHE A 4 -14.42 12.97 1.19
C PHE A 4 -14.31 14.43 0.71
N GLY A 5 -13.09 14.99 0.66
CA GLY A 5 -12.84 16.32 0.09
C GLY A 5 -12.91 16.35 -1.43
N GLU A 6 -12.26 15.38 -2.12
CA GLU A 6 -12.26 15.33 -3.60
C GLU A 6 -13.68 15.21 -4.17
N MET A 7 -14.49 14.32 -3.61
CA MET A 7 -15.84 14.04 -4.10
C MET A 7 -16.84 15.16 -3.77
N ALA A 8 -16.45 16.15 -2.98
CA ALA A 8 -17.27 17.32 -2.68
C ALA A 8 -17.09 18.47 -3.67
N ARG A 9 -16.11 18.39 -4.60
CA ARG A 9 -15.80 19.47 -5.55
C ARG A 9 -16.93 19.72 -6.55
N PRO A 10 -17.19 20.98 -6.97
CA PRO A 10 -18.16 21.29 -8.02
C PRO A 10 -17.66 20.87 -9.41
N PRO A 11 -18.56 20.67 -10.39
CA PRO A 11 -18.18 20.76 -11.80
C PRO A 11 -17.79 22.21 -12.15
N TYR A 12 -16.98 22.39 -13.19
CA TYR A 12 -16.63 23.74 -13.66
C TYR A 12 -17.81 24.42 -14.37
N PRO A 13 -18.15 25.68 -14.04
CA PRO A 13 -19.24 26.41 -14.69
C PRO A 13 -19.13 26.49 -16.23
N GLU A 14 -17.92 26.61 -16.78
CA GLU A 14 -17.71 26.63 -18.23
C GLU A 14 -18.15 25.35 -18.95
N LEU A 15 -18.15 24.21 -18.25
CA LEU A 15 -18.49 22.92 -18.86
C LEU A 15 -20.00 22.63 -18.80
N VAL A 16 -20.70 23.15 -17.80
CA VAL A 16 -22.10 22.77 -17.52
C VAL A 16 -23.07 23.96 -17.40
N GLY A 17 -22.56 25.19 -17.55
CA GLY A 17 -23.31 26.44 -17.44
C GLY A 17 -23.91 26.64 -16.04
N GLU A 18 -25.03 27.38 -15.98
CA GLU A 18 -25.77 27.71 -14.75
C GLU A 18 -26.17 26.50 -13.89
N ARG A 19 -26.17 25.29 -14.46
CA ARG A 19 -26.49 24.05 -13.72
C ARG A 19 -25.40 23.63 -12.73
N TRP A 20 -24.19 24.19 -12.82
CA TRP A 20 -23.05 23.80 -11.98
C TRP A 20 -23.40 23.83 -10.49
N ARG A 21 -24.14 24.87 -10.08
CA ARG A 21 -24.49 25.11 -8.67
C ARG A 21 -25.47 24.07 -8.17
N ALA A 22 -26.53 23.81 -8.93
CA ALA A 22 -27.52 22.77 -8.60
C ALA A 22 -26.86 21.38 -8.52
N MET A 23 -26.03 21.02 -9.50
CA MET A 23 -25.28 19.75 -9.51
C MET A 23 -24.34 19.62 -8.31
N TRP A 24 -23.68 20.72 -7.93
CA TRP A 24 -22.76 20.74 -6.80
C TRP A 24 -23.49 20.55 -5.47
N LEU A 25 -24.59 21.28 -5.25
CA LEU A 25 -25.40 21.14 -4.05
C LEU A 25 -26.01 19.74 -3.95
N GLU A 26 -26.58 19.21 -5.03
CA GLU A 26 -27.11 17.84 -5.08
C GLU A 26 -26.04 16.81 -4.72
N ARG A 27 -24.85 16.93 -5.30
CA ARG A 27 -23.70 16.06 -4.98
C ARG A 27 -23.37 16.11 -3.50
N MET A 28 -23.23 17.30 -2.91
CA MET A 28 -22.87 17.44 -1.50
C MET A 28 -23.98 17.01 -0.55
N GLN A 29 -25.26 17.17 -0.92
CA GLN A 29 -26.42 16.67 -0.16
C GLN A 29 -26.47 15.14 -0.13
N ASN A 30 -26.00 14.48 -1.19
CA ASN A 30 -26.02 13.03 -1.31
C ASN A 30 -24.67 12.35 -1.03
N LEU A 31 -23.60 13.12 -0.81
CA LEU A 31 -22.27 12.58 -0.54
C LEU A 31 -22.28 11.75 0.77
N PRO A 32 -21.91 10.45 0.74
CA PRO A 32 -21.80 9.65 1.95
C PRO A 32 -20.45 9.88 2.64
N VAL A 33 -20.37 9.51 3.92
CA VAL A 33 -19.08 9.33 4.60
C VAL A 33 -18.57 7.94 4.23
N PHE A 34 -17.68 7.84 3.24
CA PHE A 34 -17.16 6.55 2.77
C PHE A 34 -16.56 5.68 3.88
N LEU A 35 -15.91 6.31 4.86
CA LEU A 35 -15.31 5.61 6.00
C LEU A 35 -16.35 4.87 6.86
N GLU A 36 -17.54 5.43 7.07
CA GLU A 36 -18.64 4.76 7.77
C GLU A 36 -19.05 3.49 7.02
N ARG A 37 -19.22 3.60 5.70
CA ARG A 37 -19.58 2.46 4.85
C ARG A 37 -18.52 1.37 4.91
N TRP A 38 -17.25 1.71 4.70
CA TRP A 38 -16.16 0.72 4.70
C TRP A 38 -15.99 0.06 6.07
N LEU A 39 -16.10 0.81 7.16
CA LEU A 39 -16.05 0.24 8.52
C LEU A 39 -17.27 -0.60 8.86
N SER A 40 -18.40 -0.47 8.14
CA SER A 40 -19.55 -1.35 8.32
C SER A 40 -19.38 -2.69 7.60
N HIS A 41 -18.37 -2.80 6.72
CA HIS A 41 -18.03 -4.01 5.95
C HIS A 41 -16.63 -4.51 6.36
N GLN A 42 -16.46 -4.93 7.62
CA GLN A 42 -15.16 -5.32 8.19
C GLN A 42 -14.66 -6.68 7.68
N HIS A 43 -15.58 -7.50 7.16
CA HIS A 43 -15.28 -8.82 6.61
C HIS A 43 -15.40 -8.79 5.09
N ARG A 44 -14.86 -9.81 4.43
CA ARG A 44 -14.94 -9.98 2.96
C ARG A 44 -16.32 -10.46 2.51
N ASP A 45 -17.33 -9.62 2.71
CA ASP A 45 -18.73 -9.87 2.38
C ASP A 45 -19.07 -9.52 0.91
N ALA A 46 -20.37 -9.54 0.60
CA ALA A 46 -20.89 -9.24 -0.74
C ALA A 46 -20.49 -7.83 -1.25
N TYR A 47 -20.29 -6.85 -0.36
CA TYR A 47 -19.91 -5.50 -0.75
C TYR A 47 -18.53 -5.48 -1.41
N TRP A 48 -17.55 -6.17 -0.82
CA TRP A 48 -16.20 -6.25 -1.39
C TRP A 48 -16.09 -7.26 -2.53
N GLN A 49 -16.83 -8.37 -2.46
CA GLN A 49 -16.88 -9.39 -3.51
C GLN A 49 -17.33 -8.79 -4.84
N HIS A 50 -18.37 -7.96 -4.83
CA HIS A 50 -18.93 -7.37 -6.05
C HIS A 50 -17.90 -6.65 -6.94
N GLY A 51 -16.92 -5.96 -6.34
CA GLY A 51 -15.88 -5.22 -7.06
C GLY A 51 -14.56 -5.98 -7.24
N SER A 52 -14.47 -7.23 -6.79
CA SER A 52 -13.21 -7.98 -6.75
C SER A 52 -13.01 -8.81 -8.01
N VAL A 53 -11.92 -8.54 -8.74
CA VAL A 53 -11.57 -9.30 -9.95
C VAL A 53 -11.35 -10.79 -9.67
N CYS A 54 -11.00 -11.16 -8.43
CA CYS A 54 -10.78 -12.55 -8.06
C CYS A 54 -12.06 -13.40 -7.95
N GLU A 55 -13.26 -12.82 -8.06
CA GLU A 55 -14.48 -13.63 -8.15
C GLU A 55 -14.57 -14.38 -9.49
N ASP A 56 -14.14 -13.73 -10.58
CA ASP A 56 -14.17 -14.32 -11.91
C ASP A 56 -13.13 -13.64 -12.82
N TYR A 57 -11.95 -14.24 -12.88
CA TYR A 57 -10.90 -13.81 -13.82
C TYR A 57 -11.27 -14.11 -15.27
N GLY A 58 -12.12 -15.11 -15.53
CA GLY A 58 -12.54 -15.52 -16.88
C GLY A 58 -13.46 -14.51 -17.56
N ALA A 59 -14.15 -13.67 -16.78
CA ALA A 59 -14.91 -12.54 -17.30
C ALA A 59 -14.04 -11.50 -18.04
N ILE A 60 -12.73 -11.46 -17.77
CA ILE A 60 -11.79 -10.58 -18.46
C ILE A 60 -11.24 -11.32 -19.69
N THR A 61 -11.91 -11.11 -20.82
CA THR A 61 -11.52 -11.68 -22.12
C THR A 61 -10.69 -10.73 -22.98
N CYS A 62 -10.59 -9.46 -22.58
CA CYS A 62 -9.83 -8.45 -23.32
C CYS A 62 -8.32 -8.56 -23.05
N PRO A 63 -7.48 -8.30 -24.07
CA PRO A 63 -6.04 -8.18 -23.87
C PRO A 63 -5.70 -7.14 -22.80
N THR A 64 -4.90 -7.52 -21.82
CA THR A 64 -4.60 -6.70 -20.64
C THR A 64 -3.10 -6.45 -20.46
N TYR A 65 -2.68 -5.18 -20.48
CA TYR A 65 -1.33 -4.78 -20.06
C TYR A 65 -1.42 -4.15 -18.67
N VAL A 66 -0.94 -4.85 -17.64
CA VAL A 66 -1.02 -4.39 -16.25
C VAL A 66 0.30 -3.72 -15.86
N VAL A 67 0.23 -2.50 -15.32
CA VAL A 67 1.41 -1.72 -14.95
C VAL A 67 1.31 -1.28 -13.49
N GLY A 68 2.40 -1.43 -12.74
CA GLY A 68 2.47 -1.07 -11.31
C GLY A 68 3.89 -0.71 -10.88
N GLY A 69 4.10 -0.53 -9.57
CA GLY A 69 5.40 -0.22 -9.00
C GLY A 69 5.64 -0.90 -7.66
N TRP A 70 6.91 -1.13 -7.31
CA TRP A 70 7.31 -1.78 -6.05
C TRP A 70 7.20 -0.89 -4.81
N THR A 71 7.12 0.44 -5.00
CA THR A 71 6.92 1.41 -3.91
C THR A 71 5.44 1.81 -3.79
N ASP A 72 4.57 1.30 -4.65
CA ASP A 72 3.12 1.51 -4.62
C ASP A 72 2.45 0.65 -3.53
N GLY A 73 1.33 1.08 -2.94
CA GLY A 73 0.55 0.27 -2.00
C GLY A 73 -0.14 -0.97 -2.62
N TYR A 74 -0.25 -1.04 -3.95
CA TYR A 74 -0.91 -2.09 -4.71
C TYR A 74 0.05 -3.07 -5.41
N THR A 75 1.24 -3.32 -4.84
CA THR A 75 2.30 -4.16 -5.45
C THR A 75 1.83 -5.54 -5.94
N ASN A 76 0.84 -6.13 -5.28
CA ASN A 76 0.36 -7.49 -5.54
C ASN A 76 -0.58 -7.60 -6.77
N ALA A 77 -1.02 -6.48 -7.34
CA ALA A 77 -2.03 -6.49 -8.40
C ALA A 77 -1.51 -7.08 -9.72
N VAL A 78 -0.31 -6.68 -10.16
CA VAL A 78 0.29 -7.16 -11.42
C VAL A 78 0.58 -8.67 -11.34
N PRO A 79 1.31 -9.20 -10.35
CA PRO A 79 1.51 -10.65 -10.18
C PRO A 79 0.20 -11.45 -10.19
N ARG A 80 -0.81 -10.99 -9.45
CA ARG A 80 -2.09 -11.69 -9.32
C ARG A 80 -2.83 -11.80 -10.66
N LEU A 81 -2.89 -10.71 -11.43
CA LEU A 81 -3.55 -10.72 -12.74
C LEU A 81 -2.74 -11.54 -13.77
N LEU A 82 -1.41 -11.42 -13.76
CA LEU A 82 -0.54 -12.24 -14.60
C LEU A 82 -0.56 -13.73 -14.27
N GLN A 83 -1.00 -14.11 -13.07
CA GLN A 83 -1.18 -15.51 -12.71
C GLN A 83 -2.52 -16.06 -13.22
N HIS A 84 -3.61 -15.28 -13.09
CA HIS A 84 -4.97 -15.83 -13.21
C HIS A 84 -5.76 -15.49 -14.49
N LEU A 85 -5.43 -14.42 -15.22
CA LEU A 85 -6.08 -14.09 -16.51
C LEU A 85 -5.72 -15.04 -17.68
N ASP A 86 -6.71 -15.60 -18.38
CA ASP A 86 -6.40 -16.38 -19.60
C ASP A 86 -6.21 -15.53 -20.86
N ALA A 87 -6.74 -14.30 -20.86
CA ALA A 87 -6.59 -13.37 -21.98
C ALA A 87 -5.12 -12.98 -22.25
N PRO A 88 -4.77 -12.57 -23.48
CA PRO A 88 -3.43 -12.08 -23.79
C PRO A 88 -3.00 -10.99 -22.81
N ARG A 89 -1.88 -11.21 -22.11
CA ARG A 89 -1.49 -10.36 -20.98
C ARG A 89 0.00 -10.06 -20.93
N LYS A 90 0.33 -8.86 -20.47
CA LYS A 90 1.69 -8.37 -20.23
C LYS A 90 1.72 -7.65 -18.90
N GLY A 91 2.87 -7.65 -18.23
CA GLY A 91 3.09 -6.91 -16.99
C GLY A 91 4.34 -6.04 -17.04
N LEU A 92 4.26 -4.89 -16.40
CA LEU A 92 5.37 -3.97 -16.20
C LEU A 92 5.39 -3.47 -14.76
N ILE A 93 6.48 -3.70 -14.04
CA ILE A 93 6.61 -3.24 -12.66
C ILE A 93 7.92 -2.47 -12.50
N GLY A 94 7.84 -1.17 -12.20
CA GLY A 94 9.01 -0.33 -11.93
C GLY A 94 9.25 -0.10 -10.44
N PRO A 95 10.22 0.75 -10.08
CA PRO A 95 10.45 1.14 -8.68
C PRO A 95 9.42 2.16 -8.16
N TRP A 96 8.43 2.53 -8.97
CA TRP A 96 7.56 3.68 -8.78
C TRP A 96 6.64 3.55 -7.56
N ALA A 97 6.34 4.70 -6.95
CA ALA A 97 5.22 4.87 -6.04
C ALA A 97 3.90 5.07 -6.84
N HIS A 98 2.81 5.46 -6.17
CA HIS A 98 1.47 5.58 -6.75
C HIS A 98 1.29 6.77 -7.72
N ALA A 99 1.94 6.66 -8.88
CA ALA A 99 1.97 7.64 -9.96
C ALA A 99 2.28 6.96 -11.32
N TYR A 100 2.05 7.67 -12.43
CA TYR A 100 2.35 7.11 -13.74
C TYR A 100 3.86 7.00 -13.99
N PRO A 101 4.35 5.92 -14.64
CA PRO A 101 5.78 5.62 -14.75
C PRO A 101 6.66 6.65 -15.48
N HIS A 102 6.06 7.58 -16.23
CA HIS A 102 6.80 8.63 -16.94
C HIS A 102 7.15 9.84 -16.04
N PHE A 103 6.54 9.96 -14.86
CA PHE A 103 6.87 11.02 -13.89
C PHE A 103 6.94 10.53 -12.44
N ALA A 104 6.62 9.26 -12.18
CA ALA A 104 6.62 8.72 -10.83
C ALA A 104 8.02 8.71 -10.21
N LEU A 105 8.06 8.86 -8.90
CA LEU A 105 9.26 8.70 -8.07
C LEU A 105 9.02 7.53 -7.11
N PRO A 106 10.07 6.81 -6.69
CA PRO A 106 11.43 6.91 -7.19
C PRO A 106 11.56 6.42 -8.65
N GLY A 107 12.51 6.99 -9.38
CA GLY A 107 12.85 6.56 -10.74
C GLY A 107 13.69 5.27 -10.79
N PRO A 108 14.09 4.82 -11.99
CA PRO A 108 14.01 5.59 -13.24
C PRO A 108 12.59 5.69 -13.83
N GLN A 109 12.29 6.86 -14.41
CA GLN A 109 11.12 7.04 -15.27
C GLN A 109 11.37 6.42 -16.64
N ILE A 110 10.29 6.05 -17.31
CA ILE A 110 10.31 5.41 -18.63
C ILE A 110 9.34 6.09 -19.59
N GLY A 111 9.48 5.80 -20.88
CA GLY A 111 8.52 6.10 -21.93
C GLY A 111 7.22 5.31 -21.81
N PHE A 112 6.46 5.56 -20.74
CA PHE A 112 5.19 4.90 -20.46
C PHE A 112 4.15 5.15 -21.55
N LEU A 113 4.04 6.40 -22.01
CA LEU A 113 3.06 6.75 -23.04
C LEU A 113 3.36 6.00 -24.34
N GLN A 114 4.65 5.88 -24.70
CA GLN A 114 5.09 5.11 -25.86
C GLN A 114 4.73 3.61 -25.71
N GLU A 115 4.95 3.02 -24.54
CA GLU A 115 4.56 1.64 -24.26
C GLU A 115 3.04 1.42 -24.35
N THR A 116 2.24 2.36 -23.84
CA THR A 116 0.78 2.28 -23.93
C THR A 116 0.27 2.41 -25.37
N VAL A 117 0.82 3.34 -26.14
CA VAL A 117 0.49 3.51 -27.57
C VAL A 117 0.85 2.25 -28.34
N ARG A 118 2.01 1.64 -28.08
CA ARG A 118 2.41 0.39 -28.71
C ARG A 118 1.43 -0.76 -28.39
N TRP A 119 0.96 -0.89 -27.16
CA TRP A 119 -0.06 -1.87 -26.80
C TRP A 119 -1.38 -1.63 -27.53
N TRP A 120 -1.85 -0.38 -27.55
CA TRP A 120 -3.11 -0.02 -28.22
C TRP A 120 -3.02 -0.11 -29.74
N ASP A 121 -1.89 0.21 -30.36
CA ASP A 121 -1.67 0.02 -31.80
C ASP A 121 -1.85 -1.45 -32.19
N ARG A 122 -1.38 -2.38 -31.33
CA ARG A 122 -1.60 -3.81 -31.56
C ARG A 122 -3.09 -4.18 -31.49
N TRP A 123 -3.77 -3.80 -30.41
CA TRP A 123 -5.11 -4.35 -30.11
C TRP A 123 -6.29 -3.52 -30.62
N LEU A 124 -6.09 -2.23 -30.85
CA LEU A 124 -7.11 -1.31 -31.39
C LEU A 124 -6.92 -1.02 -32.88
N LYS A 125 -5.69 -1.14 -33.42
CA LYS A 125 -5.41 -0.90 -34.85
C LYS A 125 -4.92 -2.14 -35.61
N GLY A 126 -4.72 -3.27 -34.93
CA GLY A 126 -4.26 -4.51 -35.56
C GLY A 126 -2.82 -4.49 -36.05
N ILE A 127 -2.00 -3.53 -35.62
CA ILE A 127 -0.61 -3.38 -36.07
C ILE A 127 0.26 -4.46 -35.42
N ASP A 128 0.97 -5.25 -36.22
CA ASP A 128 1.98 -6.17 -35.69
C ASP A 128 3.29 -5.43 -35.41
N ASN A 129 3.47 -5.03 -34.15
CA ASN A 129 4.65 -4.35 -33.63
C ASN A 129 5.48 -5.22 -32.67
N GLY A 130 5.24 -6.54 -32.69
CA GLY A 130 5.97 -7.52 -31.91
C GLY A 130 5.79 -7.45 -30.39
N VAL A 131 4.88 -6.63 -29.84
CA VAL A 131 4.69 -6.49 -28.37
C VAL A 131 4.39 -7.84 -27.67
N MET A 132 3.71 -8.74 -28.37
CA MET A 132 3.39 -10.09 -27.86
C MET A 132 4.54 -11.09 -27.98
N ASN A 133 5.60 -10.78 -28.74
CA ASN A 133 6.76 -11.65 -28.89
C ASN A 133 7.77 -11.47 -27.75
N GLU A 134 7.66 -10.38 -26.98
CA GLU A 134 8.54 -10.14 -25.85
C GLU A 134 8.01 -10.82 -24.57
N PRO A 135 8.86 -11.04 -23.55
CA PRO A 135 8.49 -11.72 -22.31
C PRO A 135 7.25 -11.17 -21.62
N MET A 136 6.50 -12.03 -20.93
CA MET A 136 5.24 -11.69 -20.25
C MET A 136 5.41 -10.57 -19.23
N LEU A 137 6.47 -10.62 -18.42
CA LEU A 137 6.75 -9.62 -17.38
C LEU A 137 8.09 -8.94 -17.66
N ARG A 138 8.10 -7.61 -17.57
CA ARG A 138 9.32 -6.80 -17.39
C ARG A 138 9.25 -6.12 -16.03
N THR A 139 10.26 -6.31 -15.19
CA THR A 139 10.23 -5.76 -13.82
C THR A 139 11.57 -5.19 -13.40
N TRP A 140 11.55 -4.17 -12.55
CA TRP A 140 12.74 -3.61 -11.92
C TRP A 140 13.14 -4.50 -10.74
N MET A 141 14.35 -5.05 -10.77
CA MET A 141 14.97 -5.72 -9.62
C MET A 141 15.67 -4.66 -8.79
N CYS A 142 15.14 -4.36 -7.60
CA CYS A 142 15.69 -3.34 -6.70
C CYS A 142 17.00 -3.82 -6.07
N ASP A 143 18.05 -3.01 -6.17
CA ASP A 143 19.25 -3.20 -5.36
C ASP A 143 19.04 -2.64 -3.96
N SER A 144 19.79 -3.18 -2.99
CA SER A 144 19.84 -2.66 -1.63
C SER A 144 20.31 -1.21 -1.59
N VAL A 145 19.67 -0.39 -0.74
CA VAL A 145 19.98 1.02 -0.50
C VAL A 145 19.92 1.33 0.98
N LYS A 146 20.61 2.39 1.41
CA LYS A 146 20.38 2.91 2.75
C LYS A 146 18.91 3.32 2.88
N PRO A 147 18.23 2.93 3.98
CA PRO A 147 16.83 3.26 4.17
C PRO A 147 16.65 4.77 4.32
N ALA A 148 15.64 5.31 3.63
CA ALA A 148 15.21 6.70 3.75
C ALA A 148 13.72 6.82 3.42
N ALA A 149 13.04 7.76 4.06
CA ALA A 149 11.62 8.03 3.81
C ALA A 149 11.33 8.57 2.39
N TRP A 150 12.37 8.85 1.59
CA TRP A 150 12.26 9.33 0.22
C TRP A 150 13.52 9.03 -0.57
N HIS A 151 13.32 8.64 -1.84
CA HIS A 151 14.38 8.48 -2.83
C HIS A 151 13.97 9.16 -4.14
N GLU A 152 14.91 9.85 -4.78
CA GLU A 152 14.71 10.34 -6.15
C GLU A 152 14.71 9.19 -7.16
N LYS A 153 15.63 8.24 -6.97
CA LYS A 153 15.80 7.04 -7.80
C LYS A 153 16.16 5.86 -6.91
N LEU A 154 15.66 4.68 -7.26
CA LEU A 154 16.12 3.43 -6.66
C LEU A 154 17.08 2.73 -7.64
N PRO A 155 18.29 2.36 -7.19
CA PRO A 155 19.19 1.55 -7.99
C PRO A 155 18.61 0.17 -8.24
N GLY A 156 19.11 -0.49 -9.27
CA GLY A 156 18.59 -1.76 -9.73
C GLY A 156 18.75 -1.91 -11.23
N ARG A 157 18.03 -2.87 -11.78
CA ARG A 157 18.05 -3.17 -13.21
C ARG A 157 16.73 -3.75 -13.69
N TRP A 158 16.43 -3.56 -14.98
CA TRP A 158 15.34 -4.28 -15.62
C TRP A 158 15.70 -5.75 -15.80
N ILE A 159 14.77 -6.62 -15.42
CA ILE A 159 14.77 -8.05 -15.72
C ILE A 159 13.48 -8.42 -16.46
N VAL A 160 13.48 -9.59 -17.10
CA VAL A 160 12.32 -10.10 -17.82
C VAL A 160 12.04 -11.55 -17.49
N GLU A 161 10.75 -11.91 -17.49
CA GLU A 161 10.27 -13.28 -17.27
C GLU A 161 9.28 -13.70 -18.37
N PRO A 162 9.46 -14.90 -18.96
CA PRO A 162 8.64 -15.35 -20.08
C PRO A 162 7.20 -15.70 -19.65
N SER A 163 7.00 -16.05 -18.38
CA SER A 163 5.72 -16.42 -17.79
C SER A 163 5.64 -15.95 -16.33
N TRP A 164 4.43 -15.91 -15.78
CA TRP A 164 4.21 -15.70 -14.37
C TRP A 164 3.31 -16.81 -13.79
N PRO A 165 3.68 -17.44 -12.65
CA PRO A 165 4.95 -17.29 -11.95
C PRO A 165 6.18 -17.67 -12.81
N PRO A 166 7.38 -17.15 -12.51
CA PRO A 166 8.58 -17.47 -13.28
C PRO A 166 8.93 -18.96 -13.12
N PRO A 167 9.33 -19.66 -14.20
CA PRO A 167 9.46 -21.12 -14.20
C PRO A 167 10.58 -21.66 -13.30
N ASP A 168 11.59 -20.84 -13.03
CA ASP A 168 12.79 -21.22 -12.27
C ASP A 168 12.91 -20.47 -10.94
N VAL A 169 11.90 -19.71 -10.54
CA VAL A 169 11.78 -19.23 -9.16
C VAL A 169 11.51 -20.43 -8.27
N THR A 170 12.37 -20.62 -7.28
CA THR A 170 12.29 -21.73 -6.32
C THR A 170 11.94 -21.21 -4.94
N THR A 171 11.23 -22.03 -4.16
CA THR A 171 10.96 -21.68 -2.77
C THR A 171 12.16 -22.09 -1.91
N ARG A 172 12.87 -21.12 -1.34
CA ARG A 172 13.88 -21.36 -0.30
C ARG A 172 13.21 -21.25 1.07
N GLN A 173 13.13 -22.35 1.79
CA GLN A 173 12.54 -22.38 3.13
C GLN A 173 13.60 -22.14 4.21
N LEU A 174 13.30 -21.21 5.11
CA LEU A 174 14.09 -20.91 6.31
C LEU A 174 13.24 -21.21 7.55
N PHE A 175 13.78 -21.99 8.48
CA PHE A 175 13.17 -22.30 9.76
C PHE A 175 13.52 -21.22 10.78
N LEU A 176 12.55 -20.84 11.60
CA LEU A 176 12.79 -20.02 12.78
C LEU A 176 13.39 -20.90 13.87
N THR A 177 14.56 -20.53 14.37
CA THR A 177 15.32 -21.29 15.37
C THR A 177 15.84 -20.37 16.46
N ASP A 178 16.39 -20.93 17.53
CA ASP A 178 16.97 -20.12 18.59
C ASP A 178 18.15 -19.24 18.14
N ALA A 179 18.84 -19.65 17.08
CA ALA A 179 19.96 -18.92 16.49
C ALA A 179 19.54 -17.94 15.36
N GLY A 180 18.24 -17.83 15.06
CA GLY A 180 17.72 -17.02 13.96
C GLY A 180 17.13 -17.87 12.83
N LEU A 181 17.23 -17.38 11.58
CA LEU A 181 16.74 -18.04 10.37
C LEU A 181 17.79 -19.01 9.81
N SER A 182 17.41 -20.27 9.58
CA SER A 182 18.29 -21.33 9.08
C SER A 182 17.62 -22.18 8.02
N GLN A 183 18.37 -22.67 7.02
CA GLN A 183 17.84 -23.66 6.06
C GLN A 183 17.62 -25.05 6.70
N ARG A 184 18.26 -25.31 7.84
CA ARG A 184 18.08 -26.55 8.60
C ARG A 184 17.15 -26.29 9.78
N ALA A 185 16.16 -27.15 9.94
CA ALA A 185 15.31 -27.15 11.12
C ALA A 185 16.16 -27.36 12.38
N ALA A 186 15.86 -26.58 13.42
CA ALA A 186 16.42 -26.72 14.75
C ALA A 186 15.38 -26.28 15.77
N SER A 187 15.68 -26.42 17.07
CA SER A 187 14.78 -25.99 18.12
C SER A 187 14.56 -24.48 18.10
N LEU A 188 13.33 -24.09 18.41
CA LEU A 188 12.96 -22.74 18.81
C LEU A 188 12.38 -22.83 20.22
N THR A 189 13.04 -22.19 21.19
CA THR A 189 12.44 -21.95 22.49
C THR A 189 11.32 -20.94 22.30
N ALA A 190 10.13 -21.20 22.86
CA ALA A 190 8.96 -20.34 22.68
C ALA A 190 9.29 -18.87 23.03
N ARG A 191 8.96 -17.93 22.14
CA ARG A 191 9.26 -16.50 22.31
C ARG A 191 7.98 -15.69 22.21
N SER A 192 7.73 -14.85 23.20
CA SER A 192 6.56 -13.96 23.21
C SER A 192 6.91 -12.58 22.69
N VAL A 193 5.95 -11.95 22.02
CA VAL A 193 5.99 -10.55 21.64
C VAL A 193 4.70 -9.86 22.05
N CYS A 194 4.86 -8.69 22.66
CA CYS A 194 3.80 -7.75 23.00
C CYS A 194 4.39 -6.36 22.73
N SER A 195 4.27 -5.91 21.48
CA SER A 195 4.89 -4.66 21.05
C SER A 195 4.17 -3.45 21.68
N PRO A 196 4.91 -2.40 22.05
CA PRO A 196 4.36 -1.07 22.26
C PRO A 196 3.39 -0.68 21.14
N LEU A 197 2.28 -0.03 21.48
CA LEU A 197 1.30 0.39 20.49
C LEU A 197 1.88 1.40 19.49
N THR A 198 2.90 2.14 19.89
CA THR A 198 3.67 3.08 19.06
C THR A 198 4.59 2.42 18.03
N MET A 199 4.75 1.09 18.05
CA MET A 199 5.48 0.37 17.00
C MET A 199 4.81 0.61 15.64
N GLY A 200 5.60 0.93 14.62
CA GLY A 200 5.18 1.14 13.23
C GLY A 200 5.38 2.57 12.75
N LYS A 201 5.91 3.44 13.61
CA LYS A 201 6.20 4.84 13.32
C LYS A 201 7.14 5.01 12.11
N HIS A 202 8.02 4.04 11.88
CA HIS A 202 8.98 4.01 10.77
C HIS A 202 8.46 3.22 9.57
N GLY A 203 7.19 2.77 9.59
CA GLY A 203 6.57 1.98 8.54
C GLY A 203 6.17 2.73 7.27
N GLY A 204 6.31 4.06 7.23
CA GLY A 204 5.83 4.88 6.12
C GLY A 204 4.32 4.84 5.93
N GLU A 205 3.84 5.41 4.82
CA GLU A 205 2.43 5.33 4.43
C GLU A 205 2.11 3.99 3.77
N TRP A 206 0.85 3.54 3.87
CA TRP A 206 0.41 2.31 3.20
C TRP A 206 0.51 2.41 1.66
N CYS A 207 0.25 3.59 1.11
CA CYS A 207 0.35 3.86 -0.32
C CYS A 207 1.12 5.17 -0.57
N PRO A 208 2.46 5.10 -0.69
CA PRO A 208 3.29 6.24 -1.03
C PRO A 208 2.93 6.82 -2.41
N PHE A 209 3.01 8.13 -2.55
CA PHE A 209 2.85 8.85 -3.82
C PHE A 209 4.20 9.29 -4.41
N GLY A 210 5.30 9.05 -3.69
CA GLY A 210 6.65 9.48 -4.08
C GLY A 210 6.82 11.00 -3.96
N ARG A 211 5.98 11.66 -3.17
CA ARG A 211 5.88 13.12 -3.03
C ARG A 211 6.09 13.52 -1.58
N GLY A 212 7.34 13.47 -1.13
CA GLY A 212 7.71 13.78 0.24
C GLY A 212 8.20 12.56 0.99
N GLN A 213 8.13 12.59 2.32
CA GLN A 213 8.63 11.53 3.20
C GLN A 213 7.52 10.51 3.50
N ASP A 214 7.07 9.79 2.48
CA ASP A 214 5.94 8.86 2.52
C ASP A 214 6.35 7.37 2.52
N GLN A 215 7.63 7.07 2.29
CA GLN A 215 8.17 5.70 2.32
C GLN A 215 8.61 5.30 3.72
N ALA A 216 8.82 3.99 3.94
CA ALA A 216 9.45 3.51 5.16
C ALA A 216 10.92 3.94 5.22
N ASP A 217 11.36 4.39 6.38
CA ASP A 217 12.75 4.74 6.66
C ASP A 217 13.44 3.61 7.43
N ASP A 218 14.49 3.95 8.18
CA ASP A 218 15.31 2.95 8.87
C ASP A 218 14.53 2.23 9.95
N GLN A 219 14.42 0.92 9.82
CA GLN A 219 13.60 0.08 10.67
C GLN A 219 14.23 -0.23 12.03
N ARG A 220 15.46 0.22 12.34
CA ARG A 220 16.14 -0.12 13.60
C ARG A 220 15.32 0.18 14.86
N GLU A 221 14.58 1.29 14.89
CA GLU A 221 13.72 1.64 16.03
C GLU A 221 12.54 0.66 16.16
N ASP A 222 11.84 0.36 15.06
CA ASP A 222 10.74 -0.61 15.06
C ASP A 222 11.23 -2.05 15.31
N ASP A 223 12.44 -2.39 14.86
CA ASP A 223 13.09 -3.68 15.10
C ASP A 223 13.33 -3.92 16.59
N ALA A 224 13.80 -2.89 17.32
CA ALA A 224 14.00 -2.98 18.76
C ALA A 224 12.69 -3.27 19.56
N LEU A 225 11.54 -3.01 18.95
CA LEU A 225 10.21 -3.24 19.51
C LEU A 225 9.55 -4.53 18.99
N SER A 226 10.31 -5.35 18.27
CA SER A 226 9.86 -6.55 17.57
C SER A 226 10.62 -7.81 18.02
N LEU A 227 10.03 -8.97 17.78
CA LEU A 227 10.72 -10.25 17.86
C LEU A 227 11.47 -10.52 16.55
N ILE A 228 12.80 -10.59 16.62
CA ILE A 228 13.69 -10.65 15.46
C ILE A 228 14.23 -12.07 15.23
N PHE A 229 14.28 -12.47 13.95
CA PHE A 229 15.03 -13.63 13.46
C PHE A 229 15.87 -13.22 12.26
N ASP A 230 17.19 -13.30 12.40
CA ASP A 230 18.14 -12.97 11.34
C ASP A 230 18.75 -14.22 10.73
N THR A 231 19.07 -14.17 9.44
CA THR A 231 20.06 -15.10 8.89
C THR A 231 21.46 -14.78 9.43
N PRO A 232 22.43 -15.72 9.31
CA PRO A 232 23.83 -15.34 9.19
C PRO A 232 24.04 -14.26 8.12
N ALA A 233 25.19 -13.58 8.16
CA ALA A 233 25.60 -12.75 7.04
C ALA A 233 25.63 -13.62 5.78
N LEU A 234 25.06 -13.13 4.68
CA LEU A 234 24.92 -13.90 3.47
C LEU A 234 26.28 -14.09 2.79
N ASP A 235 26.66 -15.34 2.52
CA ASP A 235 27.89 -15.64 1.79
C ASP A 235 27.79 -15.27 0.29
N GLU A 236 26.57 -15.30 -0.25
CA GLU A 236 26.24 -14.96 -1.63
C GLU A 236 25.03 -14.03 -1.69
N SER A 237 24.90 -13.26 -2.76
CA SER A 237 23.74 -12.41 -2.95
C SER A 237 22.50 -13.25 -3.26
N VAL A 238 21.35 -12.87 -2.71
CA VAL A 238 20.07 -13.55 -2.92
C VAL A 238 19.09 -12.59 -3.59
N GLU A 239 18.50 -13.00 -4.71
CA GLU A 239 17.40 -12.26 -5.34
C GLU A 239 16.07 -12.96 -5.04
N ILE A 240 15.06 -12.19 -4.67
CA ILE A 240 13.68 -12.65 -4.60
C ILE A 240 12.84 -11.98 -5.69
N LEU A 241 11.88 -12.73 -6.23
CA LEU A 241 10.86 -12.21 -7.14
C LEU A 241 9.52 -12.90 -6.85
N GLY A 242 8.62 -12.17 -6.20
CA GLY A 242 7.30 -12.64 -5.75
C GLY A 242 7.08 -12.41 -4.26
N ALA A 243 6.02 -13.00 -3.71
CA ALA A 243 5.65 -12.83 -2.30
C ALA A 243 6.37 -13.81 -1.35
N PRO A 244 7.13 -13.33 -0.35
CA PRO A 244 7.52 -14.13 0.80
C PRO A 244 6.30 -14.59 1.61
N VAL A 245 6.37 -15.81 2.15
CA VAL A 245 5.28 -16.39 2.95
C VAL A 245 5.81 -16.91 4.26
N ILE A 246 5.18 -16.50 5.36
CA ILE A 246 5.50 -16.95 6.70
C ILE A 246 4.42 -17.90 7.17
N THR A 247 4.82 -19.00 7.80
CA THR A 247 3.92 -19.93 8.50
C THR A 247 4.39 -20.08 9.93
N LEU A 248 3.53 -19.81 10.91
CA LEU A 248 3.87 -19.83 12.33
C LEU A 248 2.91 -20.73 13.10
N ASP A 249 3.45 -21.44 14.08
CA ASP A 249 2.71 -22.01 15.19
C ASP A 249 2.73 -20.99 16.33
N ILE A 250 1.56 -20.51 16.75
CA ILE A 250 1.41 -19.44 17.73
C ILE A 250 0.41 -19.78 18.84
N VAL A 251 0.49 -19.04 19.94
CA VAL A 251 -0.53 -18.93 20.98
C VAL A 251 -0.78 -17.45 21.23
N SER A 252 -2.02 -17.05 21.53
CA SER A 252 -2.34 -15.70 22.01
C SER A 252 -3.02 -15.77 23.38
N ASP A 253 -2.84 -14.72 24.19
CA ASP A 253 -3.53 -14.52 25.46
C ASP A 253 -4.87 -13.76 25.33
N ARG A 254 -5.22 -13.31 24.12
CA ARG A 254 -6.47 -12.59 23.82
C ARG A 254 -7.26 -13.25 22.68
N PRO A 255 -8.59 -13.07 22.66
CA PRO A 255 -9.43 -13.59 21.58
C PRO A 255 -9.31 -12.80 20.26
N ILE A 256 -8.82 -11.56 20.31
CA ILE A 256 -8.54 -10.71 19.16
C ILE A 256 -7.10 -10.21 19.32
N ALA A 257 -6.29 -10.49 18.30
CA ALA A 257 -4.87 -10.13 18.27
C ALA A 257 -4.45 -9.97 16.81
N GLN A 258 -3.41 -9.18 16.58
CA GLN A 258 -2.87 -8.95 15.24
C GLN A 258 -1.39 -9.33 15.25
N LEU A 259 -0.88 -9.77 14.10
CA LEU A 259 0.53 -10.06 13.88
C LEU A 259 1.00 -9.38 12.61
N ILE A 260 2.06 -8.59 12.74
CA ILE A 260 2.72 -7.89 11.66
C ILE A 260 4.08 -8.49 11.46
N ALA A 261 4.38 -8.80 10.21
CA ALA A 261 5.66 -9.36 9.79
C ALA A 261 6.33 -8.41 8.80
N ARG A 262 7.59 -8.08 9.06
CA ARG A 262 8.44 -7.29 8.17
C ARG A 262 9.62 -8.15 7.74
N LEU A 263 9.87 -8.19 6.44
CA LEU A 263 11.11 -8.71 5.86
C LEU A 263 12.03 -7.52 5.58
N CYS A 264 13.18 -7.51 6.24
CA CYS A 264 14.16 -6.43 6.12
C CYS A 264 15.50 -6.94 5.58
N ASP A 265 16.17 -6.09 4.81
CA ASP A 265 17.58 -6.21 4.45
C ASP A 265 18.42 -5.43 5.46
N VAL A 266 19.21 -6.15 6.27
CA VAL A 266 20.05 -5.55 7.31
C VAL A 266 21.47 -5.40 6.78
N HIS A 267 21.91 -4.14 6.70
CA HIS A 267 23.22 -3.77 6.22
C HIS A 267 24.32 -4.22 7.20
N PRO A 268 25.57 -4.45 6.74
CA PRO A 268 26.72 -4.73 7.61
C PRO A 268 26.95 -3.66 8.68
N THR A 269 26.55 -2.42 8.39
CA THR A 269 26.62 -1.26 9.26
C THR A 269 25.42 -1.13 10.22
N GLY A 270 24.41 -2.00 10.08
CA GLY A 270 23.29 -2.16 11.00
C GLY A 270 21.98 -1.49 10.58
N GLU A 271 21.98 -0.59 9.59
CA GLU A 271 20.75 -0.03 9.01
C GLU A 271 19.82 -1.15 8.52
N SER A 272 18.51 -0.99 8.73
CA SER A 272 17.49 -2.01 8.41
C SER A 272 16.52 -1.46 7.38
N LEU A 273 16.61 -1.96 6.14
CA LEU A 273 15.77 -1.56 5.02
C LEU A 273 14.56 -2.49 4.92
N ARG A 274 13.32 -1.95 4.99
CA ARG A 274 12.11 -2.76 4.80
C ARG A 274 11.95 -3.13 3.32
N VAL A 275 12.02 -4.43 3.01
CA VAL A 275 11.82 -4.96 1.65
C VAL A 275 10.36 -5.31 1.40
N SER A 276 9.70 -5.93 2.38
CA SER A 276 8.29 -6.29 2.29
C SER A 276 7.67 -6.39 3.68
N PHE A 277 6.35 -6.36 3.76
CA PHE A 277 5.60 -6.56 4.99
C PHE A 277 4.23 -7.20 4.73
N GLY A 278 3.62 -7.68 5.80
CA GLY A 278 2.31 -8.30 5.79
C GLY A 278 1.68 -8.20 7.17
N VAL A 279 0.36 -8.11 7.18
CA VAL A 279 -0.44 -7.91 8.39
C VAL A 279 -1.53 -8.96 8.41
N LEU A 280 -1.72 -9.60 9.57
CA LEU A 280 -2.81 -10.54 9.79
C LEU A 280 -3.51 -10.21 11.10
N ASN A 281 -4.79 -9.87 11.03
CA ASN A 281 -5.69 -10.03 12.17
C ASN A 281 -5.93 -11.53 12.36
N LEU A 282 -5.53 -12.07 13.52
CA LEU A 282 -5.51 -13.50 13.78
C LEU A 282 -6.92 -14.13 13.84
N THR A 283 -7.97 -13.32 13.95
CA THR A 283 -9.35 -13.81 13.82
C THR A 283 -9.68 -14.23 12.37
N HIS A 284 -8.96 -13.68 11.39
CA HIS A 284 -9.11 -14.00 9.96
C HIS A 284 -8.15 -15.09 9.47
N ARG A 285 -7.44 -15.80 10.37
CA ARG A 285 -6.42 -16.81 10.03
C ARG A 285 -6.91 -17.88 9.03
N ASP A 286 -8.20 -18.23 9.11
CA ASP A 286 -8.82 -19.28 8.28
C ASP A 286 -9.72 -18.69 7.17
N SER A 287 -10.29 -17.50 7.39
CA SER A 287 -11.19 -16.85 6.42
C SER A 287 -11.33 -15.35 6.67
N HIS A 288 -11.22 -14.56 5.60
CA HIS A 288 -11.56 -13.13 5.66
C HIS A 288 -13.08 -12.86 5.60
N ALA A 289 -13.88 -13.82 5.13
CA ALA A 289 -15.34 -13.68 5.01
C ALA A 289 -16.09 -14.17 6.26
N SER A 290 -15.48 -15.05 7.04
CA SER A 290 -16.07 -15.63 8.26
C SER A 290 -15.00 -15.77 9.35
N PRO A 291 -14.50 -14.65 9.89
CA PRO A 291 -13.50 -14.69 10.95
C PRO A 291 -14.06 -15.33 12.23
N THR A 292 -13.17 -15.91 13.04
CA THR A 292 -13.53 -16.50 14.33
C THR A 292 -12.55 -16.03 15.41
N PRO A 293 -13.03 -15.73 16.63
CA PRO A 293 -12.14 -15.35 17.72
C PRO A 293 -11.16 -16.47 18.04
N LEU A 294 -10.00 -16.10 18.59
CA LEU A 294 -9.06 -17.03 19.19
C LEU A 294 -9.58 -17.49 20.56
N ILE A 295 -9.21 -18.69 20.96
CA ILE A 295 -9.33 -19.18 22.33
C ILE A 295 -7.97 -18.92 23.01
N PRO A 296 -7.90 -18.06 24.03
CA PRO A 296 -6.66 -17.78 24.73
C PRO A 296 -5.96 -19.04 25.22
N GLY A 297 -4.66 -19.15 24.97
CA GLY A 297 -3.84 -20.32 25.33
C GLY A 297 -3.87 -21.48 24.33
N GLU A 298 -4.79 -21.47 23.35
CA GLU A 298 -4.82 -22.49 22.30
C GLU A 298 -3.74 -22.25 21.24
N ARG A 299 -3.21 -23.34 20.69
CA ARG A 299 -2.22 -23.30 19.60
C ARG A 299 -2.92 -23.18 18.24
N TYR A 300 -2.50 -22.19 17.46
CA TYR A 300 -2.94 -21.99 16.09
C TYR A 300 -1.78 -22.06 15.11
N ARG A 301 -2.02 -22.58 13.91
CA ARG A 301 -1.10 -22.46 12.78
C ARG A 301 -1.62 -21.38 11.84
N VAL A 302 -0.83 -20.34 11.60
CA VAL A 302 -1.24 -19.18 10.79
C VAL A 302 -0.28 -18.96 9.62
N ARG A 303 -0.82 -18.46 8.51
CA ARG A 303 -0.05 -18.13 7.30
C ARG A 303 -0.17 -16.64 7.00
N ILE A 304 0.96 -15.95 6.88
CA ILE A 304 1.04 -14.53 6.51
C ILE A 304 1.80 -14.43 5.19
N GLN A 305 1.12 -14.01 4.14
CA GLN A 305 1.78 -13.63 2.89
C GLN A 305 2.18 -12.16 2.96
N LEU A 306 3.45 -11.88 2.70
CA LEU A 306 3.93 -10.51 2.56
C LEU A 306 3.62 -9.99 1.15
N ASN A 307 3.76 -8.68 0.95
CA ASN A 307 3.67 -8.09 -0.37
C ASN A 307 4.72 -8.68 -1.34
N ASP A 308 4.34 -8.86 -2.59
CA ASP A 308 5.24 -9.20 -3.69
C ASP A 308 6.35 -8.15 -3.80
N ALA A 309 7.58 -8.62 -4.00
CA ALA A 309 8.75 -7.76 -4.16
C ALA A 309 9.72 -8.34 -5.20
N ALA A 310 10.50 -7.46 -5.83
CA ALA A 310 11.71 -7.82 -6.56
C ALA A 310 12.90 -7.12 -5.88
N ALA A 311 13.67 -7.88 -5.10
CA ALA A 311 14.74 -7.32 -4.29
C ALA A 311 15.99 -8.20 -4.28
N ARG A 312 17.15 -7.55 -4.28
CA ARG A 312 18.46 -8.18 -4.14
C ARG A 312 19.05 -7.89 -2.77
N PHE A 313 19.28 -8.95 -2.00
CA PHE A 313 20.03 -8.94 -0.74
C PHE A 313 21.52 -9.19 -1.05
N PRO A 314 22.43 -8.23 -0.80
CA PRO A 314 23.85 -8.38 -1.11
C PRO A 314 24.58 -9.37 -0.20
N THR A 315 25.73 -9.87 -0.68
CA THR A 315 26.70 -10.58 0.17
C THR A 315 27.10 -9.71 1.38
N GLY A 316 27.21 -10.32 2.56
CA GLY A 316 27.54 -9.66 3.83
C GLY A 316 26.34 -9.05 4.56
N HIS A 317 25.22 -8.83 3.88
CA HIS A 317 23.96 -8.40 4.52
C HIS A 317 23.28 -9.56 5.25
N ARG A 318 22.19 -9.29 5.98
CA ARG A 318 21.33 -10.32 6.58
C ARG A 318 19.88 -10.11 6.13
N MET A 319 19.17 -11.21 5.94
CA MET A 319 17.71 -11.16 5.86
C MET A 319 17.14 -11.25 7.28
N ARG A 320 16.29 -10.28 7.64
CA ARG A 320 15.62 -10.20 8.94
C ARG A 320 14.13 -10.43 8.77
N LEU A 321 13.58 -11.31 9.60
CA LEU A 321 12.15 -11.37 9.89
C LEU A 321 11.90 -10.68 11.24
N ALA A 322 11.13 -9.60 11.25
CA ALA A 322 10.67 -8.93 12.47
C ALA A 322 9.16 -9.15 12.65
N LEU A 323 8.78 -9.70 13.80
CA LEU A 323 7.39 -9.99 14.19
C LEU A 323 6.93 -9.09 15.32
N SER A 324 5.67 -8.67 15.28
CA SER A 324 5.15 -7.64 16.20
C SER A 324 3.63 -7.62 16.26
N THR A 325 3.07 -6.99 17.29
CA THR A 325 1.61 -7.00 17.55
C THR A 325 0.91 -5.66 17.38
N SER A 326 1.62 -4.62 16.94
CA SER A 326 1.07 -3.30 16.59
C SER A 326 1.75 -2.75 15.33
N TYR A 327 1.10 -1.86 14.58
CA TYR A 327 1.72 -1.17 13.44
C TYR A 327 1.08 0.20 13.17
N TRP A 328 1.05 1.05 14.19
CA TRP A 328 0.43 2.37 14.15
C TRP A 328 1.31 3.39 13.44
N PRO A 329 0.76 4.34 12.64
CA PRO A 329 -0.66 4.57 12.36
C PRO A 329 -1.22 3.82 11.16
N MET A 330 -0.44 2.93 10.54
CA MET A 330 -0.88 2.19 9.36
C MET A 330 -2.02 1.21 9.66
N VAL A 331 -1.95 0.54 10.81
CA VAL A 331 -2.92 -0.45 11.25
C VAL A 331 -3.55 0.03 12.55
N TRP A 332 -4.89 -0.01 12.61
CA TRP A 332 -5.62 0.39 13.80
C TRP A 332 -5.48 -0.67 14.91
N PRO A 333 -5.26 -0.28 16.18
CA PRO A 333 -5.06 -1.23 17.27
C PRO A 333 -6.28 -2.11 17.54
N ALA A 334 -6.03 -3.38 17.86
CA ALA A 334 -7.03 -4.29 18.39
C ALA A 334 -7.67 -3.73 19.69
N PRO A 335 -8.86 -4.20 20.10
CA PRO A 335 -9.56 -3.66 21.29
C PRO A 335 -8.83 -3.84 22.62
N GLN A 336 -7.85 -4.74 22.68
CA GLN A 336 -7.03 -5.04 23.84
C GLN A 336 -5.58 -5.28 23.41
N ILE A 337 -4.63 -4.94 24.29
CA ILE A 337 -3.22 -5.31 24.10
C ILE A 337 -3.12 -6.84 24.24
N ALA A 338 -2.53 -7.47 23.24
CA ALA A 338 -2.37 -8.91 23.14
C ALA A 338 -0.89 -9.29 23.07
N THR A 339 -0.55 -10.35 23.80
CA THR A 339 0.72 -11.06 23.67
C THR A 339 0.53 -12.21 22.70
N VAL A 340 1.48 -12.37 21.77
CA VAL A 340 1.56 -13.52 20.87
C VAL A 340 2.84 -14.28 21.14
N THR A 341 2.73 -15.57 21.46
CA THR A 341 3.87 -16.47 21.64
C THR A 341 4.08 -17.28 20.38
N VAL A 342 5.27 -17.18 19.79
CA VAL A 342 5.72 -17.98 18.65
C VAL A 342 6.36 -19.26 19.17
N LEU A 343 5.80 -20.40 18.79
CA LEU A 343 6.26 -21.75 19.16
C LEU A 343 7.18 -22.37 18.11
N GLY A 344 7.05 -21.93 16.85
CA GLY A 344 7.77 -22.47 15.72
C GLY A 344 7.32 -21.82 14.43
N GLY A 345 8.05 -22.03 13.34
CA GLY A 345 7.59 -21.58 12.04
C GLY A 345 8.67 -21.58 10.96
N THR A 346 8.27 -21.14 9.78
CA THR A 346 9.12 -21.04 8.61
C THR A 346 8.81 -19.79 7.80
N LEU A 347 9.85 -19.23 7.18
CA LEU A 347 9.80 -18.22 6.13
C LEU A 347 10.13 -18.89 4.78
N ALA A 348 9.21 -18.86 3.83
CA ALA A 348 9.39 -19.29 2.46
C ALA A 348 9.69 -18.07 1.57
N LEU A 349 10.86 -18.07 0.92
CA LEU A 349 11.31 -17.00 0.04
C LEU A 349 11.22 -17.44 -1.44
N PRO A 350 10.64 -16.62 -2.33
CA PRO A 350 10.58 -16.89 -3.76
C PRO A 350 11.91 -16.50 -4.42
N VAL A 351 12.93 -17.35 -4.29
CA VAL A 351 14.28 -17.07 -4.75
C VAL A 351 14.37 -17.21 -6.26
N ARG A 352 14.86 -16.17 -6.91
CA ARG A 352 15.11 -16.09 -8.34
C ARG A 352 16.60 -16.32 -8.62
N PRO A 353 16.98 -17.27 -9.48
CA PRO A 353 18.36 -17.40 -9.93
C PRO A 353 18.84 -16.15 -10.68
N VAL A 354 20.02 -15.66 -10.31
CA VAL A 354 20.67 -14.55 -11.02
C VAL A 354 21.11 -15.05 -12.40
N ARG A 355 20.64 -14.36 -13.45
CA ARG A 355 20.95 -14.66 -14.84
C ARG A 355 21.35 -13.38 -15.54
N GLU A 356 22.35 -13.47 -16.40
CA GLU A 356 22.66 -12.39 -17.32
C GLU A 356 21.54 -12.32 -18.37
N GLN A 357 20.92 -11.15 -18.49
CA GLN A 357 19.85 -10.89 -19.44
C GLN A 357 20.20 -9.61 -20.18
N ASN A 358 20.24 -9.67 -21.52
CA ASN A 358 20.32 -8.48 -22.34
C ASN A 358 18.90 -7.90 -22.49
N VAL A 359 18.49 -7.07 -21.53
CA VAL A 359 17.18 -6.40 -21.55
C VAL A 359 17.35 -5.03 -22.21
N PRO A 360 16.73 -4.78 -23.38
CA PRO A 360 16.79 -3.48 -24.02
C PRO A 360 16.24 -2.39 -23.09
N PRO A 361 16.90 -1.22 -23.00
CA PRO A 361 16.39 -0.12 -22.21
C PRO A 361 15.03 0.32 -22.76
N LEU A 362 14.12 0.69 -21.86
CA LEU A 362 12.91 1.41 -22.24
C LEU A 362 13.27 2.82 -22.72
N PRO A 363 12.51 3.40 -23.68
CA PRO A 363 12.75 4.76 -24.13
C PRO A 363 12.64 5.75 -22.97
N PRO A 364 13.28 6.94 -23.07
CA PRO A 364 13.07 7.99 -22.08
C PRO A 364 11.60 8.45 -22.04
N PRO A 365 11.13 9.00 -20.90
CA PRO A 365 9.77 9.51 -20.79
C PRO A 365 9.53 10.65 -21.80
N GLU A 366 8.46 10.52 -22.58
CA GLU A 366 7.88 11.64 -23.32
C GLU A 366 6.63 12.11 -22.59
N MET A 367 6.47 13.42 -22.46
CA MET A 367 5.28 14.05 -21.91
C MET A 367 5.12 15.45 -22.47
N ALA A 368 3.90 15.95 -22.50
CA ALA A 368 3.64 17.34 -22.80
C ALA A 368 4.33 18.24 -21.75
N ALA A 369 4.75 19.44 -22.17
CA ALA A 369 5.25 20.44 -21.24
C ALA A 369 4.20 20.67 -20.13
N PRO A 370 4.59 20.63 -18.84
CA PRO A 370 3.66 20.96 -17.76
C PRO A 370 3.04 22.34 -17.96
N GLU A 371 1.75 22.46 -17.64
CA GLU A 371 1.06 23.75 -17.69
C GLU A 371 1.78 24.76 -16.78
N ARG A 372 1.97 25.99 -17.27
CA ARG A 372 2.59 27.04 -16.47
C ARG A 372 1.68 27.38 -15.29
N THR A 373 2.25 27.30 -14.09
CA THR A 373 1.54 27.69 -12.87
C THR A 373 2.19 28.91 -12.21
N THR A 374 1.37 29.87 -11.81
CA THR A 374 1.80 31.00 -10.98
C THR A 374 1.34 30.78 -9.53
N LYS A 375 2.25 30.90 -8.57
CA LYS A 375 1.88 30.91 -7.14
C LYS A 375 1.14 32.21 -6.82
N VAL A 376 -0.13 32.12 -6.45
CA VAL A 376 -0.97 33.29 -6.13
C VAL A 376 -0.81 33.67 -4.66
N SER A 377 -0.78 32.67 -3.78
CA SER A 377 -0.59 32.81 -2.34
C SER A 377 -0.10 31.48 -1.74
N PRO A 378 0.24 31.40 -0.43
CA PRO A 378 0.59 30.12 0.19
C PRO A 378 -0.52 29.07 0.00
N GLY A 379 -0.18 27.93 -0.62
CA GLY A 379 -1.12 26.83 -0.87
C GLY A 379 -2.08 27.05 -2.04
N VAL A 380 -1.98 28.15 -2.79
CA VAL A 380 -2.83 28.45 -3.96
C VAL A 380 -1.97 28.69 -5.20
N VAL A 381 -2.26 27.92 -6.25
CA VAL A 381 -1.62 28.03 -7.56
C VAL A 381 -2.65 28.39 -8.63
N ARG A 382 -2.28 29.20 -9.61
CA ARG A 382 -3.09 29.47 -10.80
C ARG A 382 -2.49 28.71 -11.98
N ILE A 383 -3.31 27.95 -12.70
CA ILE A 383 -2.98 27.43 -14.02
C ILE A 383 -3.16 28.57 -15.01
N ASP A 384 -2.05 29.14 -15.51
CA ASP A 384 -2.06 30.44 -16.18
C ASP A 384 -2.89 30.44 -17.46
N ARG A 385 -2.82 29.37 -18.27
CA ARG A 385 -3.61 29.23 -19.49
C ARG A 385 -5.12 29.19 -19.23
N LEU A 386 -5.53 28.65 -18.08
CA LEU A 386 -6.94 28.45 -17.74
C LEU A 386 -7.51 29.59 -16.87
N GLY A 387 -6.67 30.49 -16.36
CA GLY A 387 -7.06 31.44 -15.31
C GLY A 387 -7.52 30.79 -14.00
N LEU A 388 -7.40 29.46 -13.88
CA LEU A 388 -7.99 28.66 -12.81
C LEU A 388 -7.07 28.63 -11.60
N GLN A 389 -7.55 29.14 -10.47
CA GLN A 389 -6.86 29.07 -9.18
C GLN A 389 -7.34 27.84 -8.41
N LEU A 390 -6.38 27.05 -7.94
CA LEU A 390 -6.57 25.85 -7.14
C LEU A 390 -5.78 25.99 -5.85
N GLY A 391 -6.45 25.78 -4.73
CA GLY A 391 -5.81 25.68 -3.43
C GLY A 391 -6.24 24.42 -2.72
N SER A 392 -5.29 23.79 -2.04
CA SER A 392 -5.53 22.60 -1.22
C SER A 392 -4.63 22.66 -0.02
N HIS A 393 -5.24 22.62 1.16
CA HIS A 393 -4.55 22.50 2.44
C HIS A 393 -5.15 21.33 3.20
N TYR A 394 -4.31 20.51 3.81
CA TYR A 394 -4.77 19.44 4.66
C TYR A 394 -3.88 19.31 5.90
N ASP A 395 -4.50 18.95 7.00
CA ASP A 395 -3.85 18.59 8.25
C ASP A 395 -4.23 17.16 8.58
N PHE A 396 -3.23 16.33 8.88
CA PHE A 396 -3.41 14.98 9.39
C PHE A 396 -2.82 14.90 10.80
N LYS A 397 -3.58 14.30 11.72
CA LYS A 397 -3.17 14.07 13.10
C LYS A 397 -3.52 12.66 13.50
N SER A 398 -2.52 11.91 13.98
CA SER A 398 -2.73 10.65 14.69
C SER A 398 -2.31 10.81 16.15
N LYS A 399 -3.01 10.15 17.06
CA LYS A 399 -2.66 10.04 18.48
C LYS A 399 -2.88 8.61 18.95
N LEU A 400 -1.96 8.12 19.77
CA LEU A 400 -2.09 6.86 20.49
C LEU A 400 -1.24 6.93 21.76
N ASP A 401 -1.83 6.54 22.88
CA ASP A 401 -1.14 6.39 24.16
C ASP A 401 -0.74 4.92 24.30
N ASP A 402 0.54 4.65 24.58
CA ASP A 402 1.16 3.33 24.37
C ASP A 402 0.56 2.18 25.21
N GLY A 403 -0.07 2.50 26.33
CA GLY A 403 -0.74 1.55 27.23
C GLY A 403 -2.26 1.47 27.08
N ASP A 404 -2.87 2.22 26.16
CA ASP A 404 -4.31 2.24 25.97
C ASP A 404 -4.68 2.17 24.47
N PRO A 405 -5.05 0.99 23.95
CA PRO A 405 -5.43 0.86 22.55
C PRO A 405 -6.71 1.62 22.20
N LEU A 406 -7.52 2.01 23.19
CA LEU A 406 -8.75 2.76 22.99
C LEU A 406 -8.51 4.27 22.85
N SER A 407 -7.31 4.75 23.19
CA SER A 407 -6.88 6.14 23.00
C SER A 407 -6.61 6.51 21.53
N ALA A 408 -6.59 5.51 20.64
CA ALA A 408 -6.34 5.67 19.21
C ALA A 408 -7.28 6.72 18.59
N MET A 409 -6.67 7.70 17.91
CA MET A 409 -7.39 8.75 17.21
C MET A 409 -6.68 9.08 15.90
N ILE A 410 -7.45 9.20 14.82
CA ILE A 410 -7.02 9.84 13.59
C ILE A 410 -7.98 10.98 13.27
N GLU A 411 -7.44 12.16 12.98
CA GLU A 411 -8.19 13.32 12.52
C GLU A 411 -7.55 13.87 11.24
N MET A 412 -8.39 14.13 10.24
CA MET A 412 -7.99 14.79 9.00
C MET A 412 -8.89 15.99 8.78
N ARG A 413 -8.28 17.15 8.52
CA ARG A 413 -8.96 18.36 8.06
C ARG A 413 -8.45 18.71 6.69
N ARG A 414 -9.32 19.20 5.83
CA ARG A 414 -8.97 19.58 4.47
C ARG A 414 -9.78 20.79 4.04
N ARG A 415 -9.10 21.74 3.42
CA ARG A 415 -9.67 22.91 2.75
C ARG A 415 -9.27 22.86 1.29
N ASP A 416 -10.26 22.83 0.41
CA ASP A 416 -10.07 23.02 -1.03
C ASP A 416 -10.70 24.35 -1.46
N THR A 417 -9.98 25.10 -2.30
CA THR A 417 -10.48 26.33 -2.91
C THR A 417 -10.32 26.26 -4.41
N ILE A 418 -11.37 26.65 -5.14
CA ILE A 418 -11.36 26.72 -6.60
C ILE A 418 -11.90 28.09 -6.98
N ALA A 419 -11.17 28.85 -7.80
CA ALA A 419 -11.61 30.18 -8.22
C ALA A 419 -11.20 30.51 -9.66
N ARG A 420 -12.05 31.27 -10.35
CA ARG A 420 -11.81 31.82 -11.69
C ARG A 420 -12.83 32.92 -11.99
N ASP A 421 -12.39 34.04 -12.54
CA ASP A 421 -13.25 35.10 -13.09
C ASP A 421 -14.46 35.50 -12.22
N GLY A 422 -14.22 35.74 -10.92
CA GLY A 422 -15.26 36.12 -9.96
C GLY A 422 -16.04 34.93 -9.35
N TRP A 423 -16.00 33.75 -9.97
CA TRP A 423 -16.49 32.52 -9.36
C TRP A 423 -15.46 31.99 -8.36
N ARG A 424 -15.92 31.69 -7.14
CA ARG A 424 -15.09 31.12 -6.08
C ARG A 424 -15.89 30.16 -5.24
N VAL A 425 -15.35 28.97 -5.03
CA VAL A 425 -15.84 28.01 -4.04
C VAL A 425 -14.78 27.67 -3.02
N ARG A 426 -15.22 27.39 -1.80
CA ARG A 426 -14.42 26.76 -0.75
C ARG A 426 -15.16 25.54 -0.22
N ILE A 427 -14.43 24.48 0.07
CA ILE A 427 -14.94 23.27 0.71
C ILE A 427 -14.01 22.95 1.87
N ASP A 428 -14.56 22.94 3.08
CA ASP A 428 -13.86 22.50 4.29
C ASP A 428 -14.48 21.18 4.74
N THR A 429 -13.64 20.16 4.87
CA THR A 429 -14.03 18.85 5.40
C THR A 429 -13.21 18.51 6.62
N SER A 430 -13.84 17.85 7.59
CA SER A 430 -13.17 17.22 8.72
C SER A 430 -13.68 15.81 8.89
N THR A 431 -12.78 14.88 9.18
CA THR A 431 -13.10 13.51 9.58
C THR A 431 -12.25 13.14 10.78
N ARG A 432 -12.88 12.67 11.85
CA ARG A 432 -12.23 12.15 13.05
C ARG A 432 -12.75 10.76 13.34
N MET A 433 -11.83 9.84 13.61
CA MET A 433 -12.11 8.49 14.07
C MET A 433 -11.46 8.27 15.43
N THR A 434 -12.22 7.71 16.36
CA THR A 434 -11.75 7.15 17.63
C THR A 434 -12.40 5.78 17.84
N CYS A 435 -12.17 5.14 18.97
CA CYS A 435 -12.82 3.87 19.27
C CYS A 435 -13.17 3.71 20.75
N THR A 436 -14.08 2.78 21.01
CA THR A 436 -14.27 2.10 22.28
C THR A 436 -13.85 0.65 22.10
N ARG A 437 -14.00 -0.18 23.14
CA ARG A 437 -13.78 -1.63 23.00
C ARG A 437 -14.63 -2.22 21.87
N ASP A 438 -15.89 -1.82 21.78
CA ASP A 438 -16.91 -2.52 20.99
C ASP A 438 -17.35 -1.74 19.74
N ALA A 439 -16.84 -0.53 19.51
CA ALA A 439 -17.23 0.29 18.36
C ALA A 439 -16.17 1.31 17.93
N PHE A 440 -16.13 1.61 16.63
CA PHE A 440 -15.53 2.83 16.08
C PHE A 440 -16.50 4.00 16.22
N LEU A 441 -15.95 5.17 16.56
CA LEU A 441 -16.69 6.42 16.68
C LEU A 441 -16.20 7.37 15.59
N LEU A 442 -17.09 7.80 14.72
CA LEU A 442 -16.78 8.63 13.56
C LEU A 442 -17.54 9.95 13.65
N ALA A 443 -16.79 11.05 13.61
CA ALA A 443 -17.34 12.38 13.43
C ALA A 443 -16.85 12.96 12.11
N ALA A 444 -17.74 13.54 11.32
CA ALA A 444 -17.36 14.23 10.10
C ALA A 444 -18.16 15.51 9.89
N THR A 445 -17.54 16.50 9.25
CA THR A 445 -18.19 17.73 8.81
C THR A 445 -17.83 18.03 7.37
N LEU A 446 -18.80 18.55 6.62
CA LEU A 446 -18.61 19.12 5.29
C LEU A 446 -19.28 20.48 5.28
N GLU A 447 -18.51 21.50 4.96
CA GLU A 447 -18.96 22.88 4.86
C GLU A 447 -18.54 23.42 3.49
N ALA A 448 -19.46 24.09 2.81
CA ALA A 448 -19.24 24.60 1.47
C ALA A 448 -19.66 26.06 1.38
N TRP A 449 -18.85 26.85 0.68
CA TRP A 449 -19.07 28.29 0.48
C TRP A 449 -18.97 28.66 -0.99
N GLU A 450 -19.84 29.57 -1.40
CA GLU A 450 -19.80 30.26 -2.68
C GLU A 450 -19.49 31.74 -2.39
N GLY A 451 -18.35 32.24 -2.89
CA GLY A 451 -17.84 33.54 -2.46
C GLY A 451 -17.53 33.54 -0.96
N ASP A 452 -18.33 34.27 -0.19
CA ASP A 452 -18.26 34.35 1.29
C ASP A 452 -19.53 33.78 1.97
N GLU A 453 -20.52 33.36 1.19
CA GLU A 453 -21.77 32.80 1.69
C GLU A 453 -21.63 31.29 1.91
N GLN A 454 -22.00 30.80 3.10
CA GLN A 454 -22.10 29.37 3.36
C GLN A 454 -23.37 28.81 2.72
N VAL A 455 -23.21 28.02 1.67
CA VAL A 455 -24.34 27.46 0.91
C VAL A 455 -24.78 26.10 1.42
N LEU A 456 -23.91 25.38 2.14
CA LEU A 456 -24.22 24.06 2.69
C LEU A 456 -23.35 23.72 3.91
N ARG A 457 -23.96 23.04 4.87
CA ARG A 457 -23.30 22.43 6.02
C ARG A 457 -23.92 21.08 6.32
N ARG A 458 -23.09 20.06 6.47
CA ARG A 458 -23.48 18.71 6.89
C ARG A 458 -22.56 18.21 7.99
N ARG A 459 -23.14 17.46 8.93
CA ARG A 459 -22.44 16.83 10.03
C ARG A 459 -22.90 15.40 10.18
N TRP A 460 -21.96 14.52 10.47
CA TRP A 460 -22.18 13.12 10.77
C TRP A 460 -21.58 12.80 12.13
N ASP A 461 -22.31 12.00 12.87
CA ASP A 461 -21.88 11.35 14.10
C ASP A 461 -22.36 9.90 13.97
N ARG A 462 -21.42 8.95 13.98
CA ARG A 462 -21.68 7.55 13.64
C ARG A 462 -20.94 6.64 14.60
N VAL A 463 -21.63 5.58 15.00
CA VAL A 463 -21.10 4.49 15.80
C VAL A 463 -21.16 3.25 14.94
N VAL A 464 -20.02 2.61 14.71
CA VAL A 464 -19.92 1.39 13.92
C VAL A 464 -19.39 0.28 14.83
N PRO A 465 -20.18 -0.76 15.15
CA PRO A 465 -19.73 -1.86 15.99
C PRO A 465 -18.45 -2.49 15.45
N ARG A 466 -17.54 -2.88 16.34
CA ARG A 466 -16.35 -3.68 16.01
C ARG A 466 -16.76 -5.14 15.93
N ASP A 467 -16.34 -5.80 14.87
CA ASP A 467 -16.63 -7.20 14.62
C ASP A 467 -15.31 -7.95 14.36
N LEU A 468 -14.71 -8.42 15.46
CA LEU A 468 -13.45 -9.16 15.49
C LEU A 468 -12.22 -8.38 14.96
N VAL A 469 -12.24 -7.05 15.03
CA VAL A 469 -11.14 -6.13 14.63
C VAL A 469 -10.68 -5.18 15.71
#